data_AF-A0AAU9TKZ3-F1
#
_entry.id   AF-A0AAU9TKZ3-F1
#
_cell.length_a   1.000
_cell.length_b   1.000
_cell.length_c   1.000
_cell.angle_alpha   90.00
_cell.angle_beta   90.00
_cell.angle_gamma   90.00
#
_symmetry.space_group_name_H-M   'P 1'
#
loop_
_entity.id
_entity.type
_entity.pdbx_description
1 polymer ?
#
loop_
_entity_poly.entity_id
_entity_poly.type
_entity_poly.pdbx_seq_one_letter_code
_entity_poly.pdbx_strand_id
1 'polypeptide(L)'
;MSNIKKRNKFNIKKANILKNENEKPAEKVSINKGLPLRLLSRVVVIISLLIVVYYTTKNNVQTFAKQTELLPGKGQIVDCSSEYLKEVDKYEGCAPKYCKRFVTDKVISLRETEELLKIAQKGLKYGGSSGGASILDLHSGALSKGRHFVNVYKINELKNLFTQEDFNIFRAVKEKIKYTIAHHFGVQPNKIYLTHPTFFSEITSKPAVTVHDEYWHPHVDKETYKSFHYTTLLYLGDYNIDFKGGRFVFIDEKYNSTIEPRKGRLSMFTSGGENYHYVEKVTSGVRYAITISFTCDQKFSISDPSLDNYYD
;
A
#
# COMPACT_ATOMS: atom_id res chain seq x y z
N MET A 1 61.82 70.22 -0.44
CA MET A 1 62.13 70.27 -1.90
C MET A 1 60.80 70.09 -2.64
N SER A 2 59.94 71.11 -2.73
CA SER A 2 59.87 72.16 -3.76
C SER A 2 59.73 71.62 -5.21
N ASN A 3 58.51 71.58 -5.74
CA ASN A 3 58.08 72.55 -6.75
C ASN A 3 56.61 72.38 -7.19
N ILE A 4 55.89 73.49 -7.08
CA ILE A 4 54.59 73.79 -7.70
C ILE A 4 54.87 74.74 -8.87
N LYS A 5 54.15 74.58 -9.99
CA LYS A 5 53.72 75.57 -11.03
C LYS A 5 53.49 74.79 -12.34
N LYS A 6 52.56 75.08 -13.26
CA LYS A 6 51.71 76.26 -13.52
C LYS A 6 50.59 75.85 -14.51
N ARG A 7 49.50 76.63 -14.48
CA ARG A 7 48.37 76.68 -15.43
C ARG A 7 48.79 76.89 -16.90
N ASN A 8 47.92 76.52 -17.84
CA ASN A 8 47.39 77.47 -18.84
C ASN A 8 46.08 76.99 -19.51
N LYS A 9 45.18 77.96 -19.76
CA LYS A 9 43.83 77.86 -20.33
C LYS A 9 43.81 78.79 -21.55
N PHE A 10 43.44 78.35 -22.76
CA PHE A 10 43.08 79.16 -23.95
C PHE A 10 42.55 78.15 -25.01
N ASN A 11 41.57 78.41 -25.89
CA ASN A 11 40.50 79.39 -26.02
C ASN A 11 39.57 78.89 -27.14
N ILE A 12 38.33 79.38 -27.12
CA ILE A 12 37.21 79.06 -28.01
C ILE A 12 37.51 79.34 -29.49
N LYS A 13 36.99 78.52 -30.41
CA LYS A 13 36.40 79.01 -31.67
C LYS A 13 35.16 78.20 -32.07
N LYS A 14 34.09 78.93 -32.35
CA LYS A 14 32.76 78.48 -32.80
C LYS A 14 32.63 78.92 -34.26
N ALA A 15 32.19 78.03 -35.15
CA ALA A 15 31.73 78.39 -36.49
C ALA A 15 30.54 77.47 -36.87
N ASN A 16 29.39 78.09 -37.10
CA ASN A 16 28.26 77.52 -37.87
C ASN A 16 28.70 77.47 -39.36
N ILE A 17 28.13 76.71 -40.29
CA ILE A 17 26.80 76.80 -40.96
C ILE A 17 26.77 75.54 -41.88
N LEU A 18 25.71 74.73 -41.96
CA LEU A 18 24.72 74.74 -43.06
C LEU A 18 23.67 73.64 -42.81
N LYS A 19 22.40 74.01 -42.96
CA LYS A 19 21.23 73.11 -43.03
C LYS A 19 21.11 72.56 -44.46
N ASN A 20 20.69 71.30 -44.57
CA ASN A 20 19.76 70.84 -45.61
C ASN A 20 18.93 69.67 -45.06
N GLU A 21 17.63 69.76 -45.26
CA GLU A 21 16.60 68.79 -44.87
C GLU A 21 16.50 67.67 -45.93
N ASN A 22 16.34 66.40 -45.47
CA ASN A 22 15.18 65.57 -45.80
C ASN A 22 15.24 64.17 -45.13
N GLU A 23 14.18 63.91 -44.36
CA GLU A 23 13.49 62.63 -44.05
C GLU A 23 14.20 61.44 -43.38
N LYS A 24 13.83 61.17 -42.11
CA LYS A 24 12.80 60.17 -41.70
C LYS A 24 12.62 60.19 -40.16
N PRO A 25 11.41 59.97 -39.61
CA PRO A 25 11.19 60.02 -38.16
C PRO A 25 11.80 58.79 -37.48
N ALA A 26 12.58 59.02 -36.43
CA ALA A 26 13.11 57.97 -35.57
C ALA A 26 11.95 57.22 -34.88
N GLU A 27 11.79 55.96 -35.26
CA GLU A 27 10.92 55.00 -34.61
C GLU A 27 11.39 54.83 -33.14
N LYS A 28 10.56 55.28 -32.19
CA LYS A 28 10.76 54.97 -30.77
C LYS A 28 10.48 53.48 -30.60
N VAL A 29 11.54 52.67 -30.54
CA VAL A 29 11.46 51.28 -30.07
C VAL A 29 10.86 51.30 -28.68
N SER A 30 9.63 50.80 -28.56
CA SER A 30 8.96 50.63 -27.27
C SER A 30 9.75 49.60 -26.47
N ILE A 31 10.39 50.03 -25.40
CA ILE A 31 10.93 49.11 -24.40
C ILE A 31 9.73 48.42 -23.78
N ASN A 32 9.52 47.17 -24.17
CA ASN A 32 8.48 46.31 -23.64
C ASN A 32 8.74 46.20 -22.14
N LYS A 33 7.99 46.94 -21.31
CA LYS A 33 8.08 46.82 -19.85
C LYS A 33 7.58 45.44 -19.50
N GLY A 34 8.52 44.50 -19.34
CA GLY A 34 8.23 43.15 -18.89
C GLY A 34 7.30 43.19 -17.68
N LEU A 35 6.41 42.19 -17.60
CA LEU A 35 5.40 42.08 -16.55
C LEU A 35 6.07 42.30 -15.17
N PRO A 36 5.57 43.21 -14.32
CA PRO A 36 6.26 43.54 -13.08
C PRO A 36 6.43 42.28 -12.24
N LEU A 37 7.62 42.09 -11.66
CA LEU A 37 8.03 40.87 -10.95
C LEU A 37 7.00 40.38 -9.91
N ARG A 38 6.24 41.31 -9.31
CA ARG A 38 5.14 41.03 -8.38
C ARG A 38 3.92 40.36 -9.02
N LEU A 39 3.63 40.64 -10.28
CA LEU A 39 2.58 39.97 -11.06
C LEU A 39 3.04 38.56 -11.45
N LEU A 40 4.29 38.40 -11.87
CA LEU A 40 4.87 37.07 -12.15
C LEU A 40 4.87 36.17 -10.90
N SER A 41 5.29 36.69 -9.74
CA SER A 41 5.30 35.90 -8.51
C SER A 41 3.90 35.48 -8.07
N ARG A 42 2.89 36.35 -8.20
CA ARG A 42 1.49 36.01 -7.91
C ARG A 42 0.95 34.95 -8.85
N VAL A 43 1.25 35.05 -10.14
CA VAL A 43 0.83 34.04 -11.14
C VAL A 43 1.46 32.69 -10.84
N VAL A 44 2.76 32.65 -10.50
CA VAL A 44 3.44 31.40 -10.11
C VAL A 44 2.80 30.79 -8.87
N VAL A 45 2.55 31.58 -7.82
CA VAL A 45 1.91 31.07 -6.58
C VAL A 45 0.49 30.55 -6.85
N ILE A 46 -0.30 31.27 -7.65
CA ILE A 46 -1.66 30.85 -8.01
C ILE A 46 -1.62 29.57 -8.86
N ILE A 47 -0.75 29.48 -9.86
CA ILE A 47 -0.61 28.27 -10.67
C ILE A 47 -0.11 27.10 -9.82
N SER A 48 0.85 27.31 -8.93
CA SER A 48 1.30 26.27 -7.99
C SER A 48 0.18 25.82 -7.07
N LEU A 49 -0.63 26.74 -6.54
CA LEU A 49 -1.82 26.40 -5.75
C LEU A 49 -2.86 25.65 -6.57
N LEU A 50 -3.13 26.07 -7.81
CA LEU A 50 -4.07 25.40 -8.70
C LEU A 50 -3.58 24.01 -9.11
N ILE A 51 -2.27 23.82 -9.31
CA ILE A 51 -1.66 22.51 -9.54
C ILE A 51 -1.82 21.64 -8.30
N VAL A 52 -1.49 22.15 -7.11
CA VAL A 52 -1.66 21.42 -5.84
C VAL A 52 -3.12 21.04 -5.63
N VAL A 53 -4.06 21.97 -5.80
CA VAL A 53 -5.51 21.74 -5.70
C VAL A 53 -5.96 20.74 -6.75
N TYR A 54 -5.59 20.89 -8.02
CA TYR A 54 -5.95 19.96 -9.09
C TYR A 54 -5.47 18.53 -8.80
N TYR A 55 -4.20 18.36 -8.40
CA TYR A 55 -3.67 17.05 -8.03
C TYR A 55 -4.25 16.48 -6.73
N THR A 56 -4.64 17.32 -5.77
CA THR A 56 -5.30 16.86 -4.54
C THR A 56 -6.78 16.53 -4.76
N THR A 57 -7.50 17.26 -5.62
CA THR A 57 -8.88 16.94 -6.02
C THR A 57 -8.98 15.70 -6.91
N LYS A 58 -7.93 15.39 -7.68
CA LYS A 58 -7.89 14.21 -8.55
C LYS A 58 -7.59 12.92 -7.78
N ASN A 59 -6.99 13.04 -6.60
CA ASN A 59 -6.66 11.92 -5.72
C ASN A 59 -7.49 12.04 -4.43
N ASN A 60 -8.77 11.68 -4.47
CA ASN A 60 -9.64 11.51 -3.28
C ASN A 60 -9.17 10.30 -2.44
N VAL A 61 -7.93 10.32 -1.98
CA VAL A 61 -7.27 9.24 -1.26
C VAL A 61 -6.71 9.80 0.05
N GLN A 62 -7.22 9.29 1.17
CA GLN A 62 -6.73 9.60 2.51
C GLN A 62 -5.86 8.44 3.00
N THR A 63 -4.70 8.74 3.58
CA THR A 63 -3.90 7.70 4.24
C THR A 63 -4.46 7.40 5.63
N PHE A 64 -5.06 6.22 5.77
CA PHE A 64 -5.58 5.71 7.04
C PHE A 64 -4.43 5.26 7.96
N ALA A 65 -3.38 4.64 7.44
CA ALA A 65 -2.21 4.24 8.21
C ALA A 65 -0.93 4.47 7.41
N LYS A 66 -0.09 5.43 7.81
CA LYS A 66 1.18 5.72 7.11
C LYS A 66 2.29 4.77 7.53
N GLN A 67 3.21 4.43 6.64
CA GLN A 67 4.30 3.49 6.94
C GLN A 67 5.23 4.05 8.04
N THR A 68 5.44 5.37 8.05
CA THR A 68 6.31 6.06 9.00
C THR A 68 5.70 6.20 10.41
N GLU A 69 4.40 5.97 10.55
CA GLU A 69 3.72 5.98 11.85
C GLU A 69 3.92 4.64 12.56
N LEU A 70 4.11 4.70 13.88
CA LEU A 70 4.00 3.53 14.76
C LEU A 70 2.63 3.56 15.44
N LEU A 71 1.77 2.60 15.12
CA LEU A 71 0.37 2.59 15.55
C LEU A 71 0.15 1.53 16.64
N PRO A 72 -0.05 1.91 17.91
CA PRO A 72 -0.48 0.97 18.95
C PRO A 72 -1.81 0.29 18.60
N GLY A 73 -2.70 1.05 17.96
CA GLY A 73 -3.97 0.60 17.42
C GLY A 73 -4.73 1.78 16.84
N LYS A 74 -5.28 1.62 15.64
CA LYS A 74 -6.10 2.63 14.95
C LYS A 74 -7.30 1.95 14.33
N GLY A 75 -8.50 2.34 14.76
CA GLY A 75 -9.76 1.79 14.29
C GLY A 75 -10.58 2.82 13.53
N GLN A 76 -11.32 2.36 12.52
CA GLN A 76 -12.37 3.11 11.83
C GLN A 76 -13.62 2.23 11.81
N ILE A 77 -14.66 2.65 12.52
CA ILE A 77 -15.98 2.02 12.43
C ILE A 77 -16.55 2.35 11.05
N VAL A 78 -17.14 1.35 10.42
CA VAL A 78 -17.85 1.46 9.14
C VAL A 78 -19.23 0.84 9.31
N ASP A 79 -20.20 1.32 8.53
CA ASP A 79 -21.53 0.75 8.52
C ASP A 79 -21.47 -0.66 7.91
N CYS A 80 -21.91 -1.66 8.65
CA CYS A 80 -21.91 -3.04 8.15
C CYS A 80 -22.79 -3.18 6.91
N SER A 81 -22.38 -4.00 5.95
CA SER A 81 -23.29 -4.36 4.86
C SER A 81 -24.47 -5.19 5.38
N SER A 82 -25.64 -5.01 4.78
CA SER A 82 -26.86 -5.70 5.20
C SER A 82 -26.74 -7.22 5.05
N GLU A 83 -26.06 -7.67 4.00
CA GLU A 83 -25.79 -9.08 3.71
C GLU A 83 -24.85 -9.69 4.75
N TYR A 84 -23.81 -8.95 5.14
CA TYR A 84 -22.84 -9.40 6.13
C TYR A 84 -23.50 -9.58 7.49
N LEU A 85 -24.28 -8.59 7.96
CA LEU A 85 -25.02 -8.66 9.23
C LEU A 85 -25.96 -9.86 9.28
N LYS A 86 -26.82 -10.01 8.26
CA LYS A 86 -27.78 -11.13 8.17
C LYS A 86 -27.09 -12.50 8.24
N GLU A 87 -25.84 -12.60 7.80
CA GLU A 87 -25.10 -13.84 7.87
C GLU A 87 -24.47 -14.07 9.24
N VAL A 88 -23.73 -13.08 9.77
CA VAL A 88 -23.02 -13.23 11.06
C VAL A 88 -23.98 -13.35 12.24
N ASP A 89 -25.18 -12.79 12.16
CA ASP A 89 -26.24 -12.89 13.18
C ASP A 89 -26.71 -14.33 13.43
N LYS A 90 -26.43 -15.25 12.50
CA LYS A 90 -26.73 -16.69 12.66
C LYS A 90 -25.77 -17.39 13.63
N TYR A 91 -24.63 -16.78 13.94
CA TYR A 91 -23.54 -17.38 14.69
C TYR A 91 -23.34 -16.65 16.02
N GLU A 92 -23.98 -17.17 17.07
CA GLU A 92 -23.89 -16.60 18.42
C GLU A 92 -22.44 -16.49 18.91
N GLY A 93 -22.07 -15.30 19.37
CA GLY A 93 -20.72 -15.00 19.85
C GLY A 93 -19.71 -14.70 18.74
N CYS A 94 -20.10 -14.73 17.46
CA CYS A 94 -19.25 -14.36 16.33
C CYS A 94 -19.68 -13.08 15.60
N ALA A 95 -20.91 -12.59 15.81
CA ALA A 95 -21.33 -11.30 15.27
C ALA A 95 -20.51 -10.15 15.91
N PRO A 96 -19.89 -9.27 15.10
CA PRO A 96 -19.07 -8.18 15.64
C PRO A 96 -19.96 -7.11 16.27
N LYS A 97 -19.46 -6.46 17.32
CA LYS A 97 -20.14 -5.30 17.94
C LYS A 97 -20.32 -4.14 16.96
N TYR A 98 -19.31 -3.92 16.12
CA TYR A 98 -19.29 -2.95 15.03
C TYR A 98 -18.44 -3.50 13.88
N CYS A 99 -18.89 -3.31 12.64
CA CYS A 99 -18.00 -3.49 11.49
C CYS A 99 -16.95 -2.39 11.51
N LYS A 100 -15.71 -2.77 11.22
CA LYS A 100 -14.60 -1.83 11.32
C LYS A 100 -13.38 -2.30 10.56
N ARG A 101 -12.51 -1.33 10.29
CA ARG A 101 -11.12 -1.50 9.88
C ARG A 101 -10.25 -1.20 11.08
N PHE A 102 -9.23 -2.03 11.32
CA PHE A 102 -8.32 -1.84 12.44
C PHE A 102 -6.89 -2.18 12.04
N VAL A 103 -5.96 -1.34 12.45
CA VAL A 103 -4.52 -1.49 12.17
C VAL A 103 -3.72 -1.35 13.45
N THR A 104 -2.73 -2.22 13.65
CA THR A 104 -1.80 -2.17 14.80
C THR A 104 -0.42 -2.70 14.43
N ASP A 105 0.61 -2.13 15.06
CA ASP A 105 2.02 -2.49 14.92
C ASP A 105 2.57 -3.16 16.21
N LYS A 106 1.70 -3.55 17.15
CA LYS A 106 2.10 -4.02 18.49
C LYS A 106 1.80 -5.49 18.79
N VAL A 107 1.02 -6.16 17.95
CA VAL A 107 0.56 -7.54 18.20
C VAL A 107 1.61 -8.56 17.80
N ILE A 108 2.23 -8.38 16.64
CA ILE A 108 3.24 -9.29 16.09
C ILE A 108 4.60 -8.62 16.20
N SER A 109 5.57 -9.32 16.77
CA SER A 109 6.92 -8.80 16.90
C SER A 109 7.66 -8.79 15.55
N LEU A 110 8.67 -7.94 15.42
CA LEU A 110 9.52 -7.93 14.23
C LEU A 110 10.20 -9.28 13.99
N ARG A 111 10.65 -9.95 15.06
CA ARG A 111 11.24 -11.30 14.97
C ARG A 111 10.26 -12.31 14.38
N GLU A 112 9.02 -12.35 14.88
CA GLU A 112 8.00 -13.26 14.33
C GLU A 112 7.68 -12.94 12.87
N THR A 113 7.64 -11.66 12.52
CA THR A 113 7.43 -11.19 11.15
C THR A 113 8.58 -11.63 10.23
N GLU A 114 9.82 -11.56 10.70
CA GLU A 114 11.01 -11.99 9.96
C GLU A 114 11.03 -13.51 9.74
N GLU A 115 10.65 -14.30 10.75
CA GLU A 115 10.52 -15.76 10.59
C GLU A 115 9.41 -16.12 9.58
N LEU A 116 8.27 -15.43 9.60
CA LEU A 116 7.23 -15.59 8.58
C LEU A 116 7.71 -15.17 7.18
N LEU A 117 8.49 -14.10 7.07
CA LEU A 117 9.10 -13.70 5.81
C LEU A 117 10.06 -14.77 5.28
N LYS A 118 10.89 -15.38 6.14
CA LYS A 118 11.76 -16.49 5.77
C LYS A 118 10.96 -17.67 5.23
N ILE A 119 9.84 -18.03 5.86
CA ILE A 119 8.94 -19.10 5.37
C ILE A 119 8.42 -18.77 3.97
N ALA A 120 7.92 -17.54 3.77
CA ALA A 120 7.45 -17.09 2.47
C ALA A 120 8.53 -17.23 1.39
N GLN A 121 9.72 -16.67 1.66
CA GLN A 121 10.86 -16.71 0.74
C GLN A 121 11.34 -18.15 0.48
N LYS A 122 11.37 -18.99 1.51
CA LYS A 122 11.76 -20.41 1.44
C LYS A 122 10.86 -21.17 0.46
N GLY A 123 9.54 -21.01 0.55
CA GLY A 123 8.60 -21.66 -0.36
C GLY A 123 8.59 -21.05 -1.76
N LEU A 124 8.52 -19.72 -1.84
CA LEU A 124 8.37 -19.00 -3.12
C LEU A 124 9.64 -19.06 -3.98
N LYS A 125 10.81 -19.31 -3.39
CA LYS A 125 12.06 -19.63 -4.12
C LYS A 125 11.92 -20.82 -5.07
N TYR A 126 11.09 -21.81 -4.74
CA TYR A 126 10.86 -23.00 -5.58
C TYR A 126 9.63 -22.87 -6.48
N GLY A 127 8.94 -21.74 -6.39
CA GLY A 127 7.77 -21.40 -7.19
C GLY A 127 8.04 -20.18 -8.05
N GLY A 128 7.08 -19.27 -8.06
CA GLY A 128 7.08 -18.07 -8.87
C GLY A 128 6.14 -18.20 -10.05
N SER A 129 5.18 -17.28 -10.14
CA SER A 129 4.34 -17.13 -11.31
C SER A 129 5.14 -16.56 -12.50
N SER A 130 4.64 -16.84 -13.71
CA SER A 130 5.09 -16.14 -14.92
C SER A 130 4.78 -14.65 -14.89
N GLY A 131 3.76 -14.22 -14.13
CA GLY A 131 3.41 -12.83 -13.94
C GLY A 131 3.89 -12.24 -12.61
N GLY A 132 3.21 -11.17 -12.19
CA GLY A 132 3.59 -10.36 -11.04
C GLY A 132 3.20 -10.90 -9.67
N ALA A 133 2.34 -11.91 -9.57
CA ALA A 133 1.83 -12.39 -8.29
C ALA A 133 2.05 -13.88 -8.10
N SER A 134 2.59 -14.26 -6.96
CA SER A 134 2.79 -15.64 -6.55
C SER A 134 2.21 -15.85 -5.17
N ILE A 135 1.65 -17.03 -4.91
CA ILE A 135 1.15 -17.40 -3.59
C ILE A 135 1.73 -18.73 -3.12
N LEU A 136 1.75 -18.88 -1.80
CA LEU A 136 2.08 -20.10 -1.07
C LEU A 136 1.07 -20.30 0.06
N ASP A 137 0.39 -21.44 0.08
CA ASP A 137 -0.49 -21.87 1.17
C ASP A 137 0.12 -23.07 1.90
N LEU A 138 0.42 -22.90 3.20
CA LEU A 138 0.99 -23.94 4.06
C LEU A 138 0.02 -25.07 4.42
N HIS A 139 -1.28 -24.87 4.21
CA HIS A 139 -2.27 -25.89 4.55
C HIS A 139 -2.47 -26.87 3.40
N SER A 140 -2.63 -26.35 2.19
CA SER A 140 -2.82 -27.18 1.00
C SER A 140 -1.50 -27.55 0.32
N GLY A 141 -0.41 -26.84 0.62
CA GLY A 141 0.85 -26.91 -0.12
C GLY A 141 0.78 -26.21 -1.47
N ALA A 142 -0.31 -25.49 -1.79
CA ALA A 142 -0.46 -24.81 -3.06
C ALA A 142 0.62 -23.73 -3.23
N LEU A 143 1.36 -23.80 -4.34
CA LEU A 143 2.43 -22.87 -4.70
C LEU A 143 2.28 -22.47 -6.17
N SER A 144 2.31 -21.17 -6.46
CA SER A 144 2.39 -20.67 -7.84
C SER A 144 3.68 -21.14 -8.52
N LYS A 145 3.58 -21.72 -9.72
CA LYS A 145 4.72 -22.17 -10.53
C LYS A 145 4.42 -21.99 -12.01
N GLY A 146 5.03 -20.96 -12.62
CA GLY A 146 4.75 -20.56 -13.99
C GLY A 146 3.31 -20.08 -14.14
N ARG A 147 2.50 -20.79 -14.94
CA ARG A 147 1.08 -20.45 -15.20
C ARG A 147 0.08 -21.30 -14.40
N HIS A 148 0.58 -22.13 -13.49
CA HIS A 148 -0.23 -23.11 -12.76
C HIS A 148 0.14 -23.14 -11.28
N PHE A 149 -0.61 -23.92 -10.51
CA PHE A 149 -0.30 -24.23 -9.11
C PHE A 149 0.22 -25.66 -8.99
N VAL A 150 1.18 -25.86 -8.09
CA VAL A 150 1.68 -27.18 -7.68
C VAL A 150 1.45 -27.39 -6.20
N ASN A 151 1.43 -28.64 -5.76
CA ASN A 151 1.43 -28.97 -4.33
C ASN A 151 2.86 -29.32 -3.89
N VAL A 152 3.48 -28.48 -3.07
CA VAL A 152 4.88 -28.68 -2.61
C VAL A 152 5.07 -29.96 -1.82
N TYR A 153 4.06 -30.42 -1.07
CA TYR A 153 4.13 -31.64 -0.27
C TYR A 153 4.14 -32.92 -1.13
N LYS A 154 3.69 -32.82 -2.38
CA LYS A 154 3.70 -33.93 -3.35
C LYS A 154 4.97 -33.99 -4.20
N ILE A 155 5.89 -33.02 -4.04
CA ILE A 155 7.15 -32.95 -4.79
C ILE A 155 8.26 -33.55 -3.90
N ASN A 156 8.87 -34.65 -4.35
CA ASN A 156 9.83 -35.42 -3.54
C ASN A 156 10.99 -34.58 -3.01
N GLU A 157 11.53 -33.67 -3.82
CA GLU A 157 12.65 -32.80 -3.45
C GLU A 157 12.24 -31.71 -2.43
N LEU A 158 10.93 -31.48 -2.25
CA LEU A 158 10.37 -30.44 -1.37
C LEU A 158 9.63 -31.02 -0.16
N LYS A 159 9.64 -32.34 0.03
CA LYS A 159 9.01 -33.02 1.18
C LYS A 159 9.58 -32.64 2.54
N ASN A 160 10.67 -31.90 2.64
CA ASN A 160 11.16 -31.39 3.93
C ASN A 160 11.33 -29.88 3.88
N LEU A 161 10.59 -29.21 2.99
CA LEU A 161 10.74 -27.78 2.76
C LEU A 161 10.30 -26.97 3.98
N PHE A 162 9.26 -27.38 4.71
CA PHE A 162 8.82 -26.69 5.93
C PHE A 162 9.06 -27.57 7.15
N THR A 163 9.50 -26.97 8.24
CA THR A 163 9.81 -27.67 9.50
C THR A 163 8.72 -27.48 10.54
N GLN A 164 8.82 -28.21 11.66
CA GLN A 164 7.89 -28.04 12.77
C GLN A 164 7.97 -26.64 13.37
N GLU A 165 9.16 -26.02 13.38
CA GLU A 165 9.37 -24.63 13.81
C GLU A 165 8.60 -23.65 12.91
N ASP A 166 8.63 -23.86 11.59
CA ASP A 166 7.89 -23.04 10.61
C ASP A 166 6.37 -23.07 10.89
N PHE A 167 5.84 -24.24 11.24
CA PHE A 167 4.43 -24.38 11.61
C PHE A 167 4.11 -23.83 13.00
N ASN A 168 5.03 -23.95 13.95
CA ASN A 168 4.86 -23.40 15.29
C ASN A 168 4.81 -21.86 15.28
N ILE A 169 5.64 -21.20 14.47
CA ILE A 169 5.58 -19.74 14.34
C ILE A 169 4.27 -19.29 13.69
N PHE A 170 3.81 -19.97 12.63
CA PHE A 170 2.50 -19.68 12.03
C PHE A 170 1.38 -19.84 13.07
N ARG A 171 1.35 -20.95 13.81
CA ARG A 171 0.35 -21.21 14.86
C ARG A 171 0.31 -20.10 15.91
N ALA A 172 1.48 -19.69 16.41
CA ALA A 172 1.60 -18.65 17.43
C ALA A 172 1.09 -17.29 16.92
N VAL A 173 1.47 -16.90 15.71
CA VAL A 173 1.00 -15.64 15.08
C VAL A 173 -0.50 -15.70 14.82
N LYS A 174 -1.02 -16.81 14.29
CA LYS A 174 -2.46 -17.00 14.06
C LYS A 174 -3.27 -16.88 15.35
N GLU A 175 -2.80 -17.46 16.46
CA GLU A 175 -3.50 -17.32 17.76
C GLU A 175 -3.50 -15.86 18.23
N LYS A 176 -2.36 -15.16 18.16
CA LYS A 176 -2.30 -13.73 18.50
C LYS A 176 -3.31 -12.91 17.68
N ILE A 177 -3.39 -13.17 16.38
CA ILE A 177 -4.34 -12.49 15.50
C ILE A 177 -5.79 -12.82 15.91
N LYS A 178 -6.10 -14.10 16.14
CA LYS A 178 -7.43 -14.55 16.57
C LYS A 178 -7.90 -13.84 17.84
N TYR A 179 -7.07 -13.81 18.89
CA TYR A 179 -7.41 -13.11 20.13
C TYR A 179 -7.50 -11.59 19.94
N THR A 180 -6.70 -11.02 19.04
CA THR A 180 -6.78 -9.59 18.70
C THR A 180 -8.10 -9.25 18.01
N ILE A 181 -8.57 -10.10 17.08
CA ILE A 181 -9.90 -9.97 16.47
C ILE A 181 -10.97 -10.05 17.56
N ALA A 182 -10.92 -11.07 18.41
CA ALA A 182 -11.87 -11.25 19.50
C ALA A 182 -12.01 -9.99 20.37
N HIS A 183 -10.87 -9.46 20.83
CA HIS A 183 -10.82 -8.26 21.66
C HIS A 183 -11.40 -7.03 20.93
N HIS A 184 -10.94 -6.78 19.70
CA HIS A 184 -11.28 -5.54 19.02
C HIS A 184 -12.69 -5.56 18.42
N PHE A 185 -13.15 -6.68 17.87
CA PHE A 185 -14.47 -6.78 17.24
C PHE A 185 -15.56 -7.19 18.24
N GLY A 186 -15.20 -7.53 19.48
CA GLY A 186 -16.16 -7.88 20.53
C GLY A 186 -16.77 -9.27 20.33
N VAL A 187 -16.00 -10.20 19.78
CA VAL A 187 -16.42 -11.58 19.52
C VAL A 187 -15.74 -12.55 20.47
N GLN A 188 -16.30 -13.74 20.63
CA GLN A 188 -15.73 -14.78 21.47
C GLN A 188 -14.62 -15.52 20.71
N PRO A 189 -13.42 -15.68 21.28
CA PRO A 189 -12.31 -16.32 20.58
C PRO A 189 -12.60 -17.79 20.22
N ASN A 190 -13.39 -18.52 21.01
CA ASN A 190 -13.79 -19.90 20.71
C ASN A 190 -14.93 -20.01 19.68
N LYS A 191 -15.45 -18.90 19.16
CA LYS A 191 -16.52 -18.83 18.15
C LYS A 191 -16.05 -18.30 16.79
N ILE A 192 -14.75 -18.03 16.67
CA ILE A 192 -14.08 -17.73 15.39
C ILE A 192 -13.03 -18.81 15.09
N TYR A 193 -13.02 -19.25 13.84
CA TYR A 193 -12.23 -20.40 13.41
C TYR A 193 -11.32 -20.01 12.25
N LEU A 194 -10.10 -20.54 12.21
CA LEU A 194 -9.24 -20.40 11.04
C LEU A 194 -9.93 -21.02 9.82
N THR A 195 -9.85 -20.40 8.65
CA THR A 195 -10.46 -20.91 7.41
C THR A 195 -9.54 -20.74 6.21
N HIS A 196 -9.79 -21.51 5.15
CA HIS A 196 -9.16 -21.31 3.85
C HIS A 196 -9.81 -20.20 3.02
N PRO A 197 -9.03 -19.59 2.11
CA PRO A 197 -7.58 -19.78 1.98
C PRO A 197 -6.81 -18.94 3.01
N THR A 198 -5.63 -19.45 3.42
CA THR A 198 -4.60 -18.67 4.10
C THR A 198 -3.36 -18.74 3.24
N PHE A 199 -2.73 -17.62 2.91
CA PHE A 199 -1.60 -17.67 1.99
C PHE A 199 -0.63 -16.53 2.20
N PHE A 200 0.64 -16.82 1.95
CA PHE A 200 1.65 -15.83 1.67
C PHE A 200 1.48 -15.35 0.24
N SER A 201 1.60 -14.04 0.03
CA SER A 201 1.64 -13.42 -1.29
C SER A 201 3.01 -12.78 -1.53
N GLU A 202 3.60 -13.04 -2.68
CA GLU A 202 4.71 -12.27 -3.26
C GLU A 202 4.19 -11.51 -4.47
N ILE A 203 4.33 -10.19 -4.43
CA ILE A 203 3.89 -9.32 -5.53
C ILE A 203 5.07 -8.49 -6.02
N THR A 204 5.30 -8.50 -7.32
CA THR A 204 6.36 -7.77 -8.03
C THR A 204 5.77 -6.85 -9.09
N SER A 205 6.62 -6.07 -9.76
CA SER A 205 6.22 -5.20 -10.87
C SER A 205 6.11 -5.90 -12.23
N LYS A 206 6.28 -7.23 -12.29
CA LYS A 206 6.08 -7.97 -13.55
C LYS A 206 4.62 -7.83 -14.00
N PRO A 207 4.37 -7.66 -15.32
CA PRO A 207 3.01 -7.66 -15.85
C PRO A 207 2.28 -8.98 -15.55
N ALA A 208 0.95 -8.93 -15.48
CA ALA A 208 0.16 -10.16 -15.41
C ALA A 208 0.29 -10.97 -16.71
N VAL A 209 0.36 -12.29 -16.56
CA VAL A 209 0.35 -13.25 -17.67
C VAL A 209 -0.92 -14.08 -17.65
N THR A 210 -1.43 -14.36 -16.46
CA THR A 210 -2.67 -15.09 -16.19
C THR A 210 -3.61 -14.26 -15.33
N VAL A 211 -4.88 -14.64 -15.28
CA VAL A 211 -5.88 -14.01 -14.38
C VAL A 211 -5.48 -14.09 -12.90
N HIS A 212 -4.70 -15.11 -12.52
CA HIS A 212 -4.21 -15.26 -11.14
C HIS A 212 -3.10 -14.27 -10.79
N ASP A 213 -2.53 -13.58 -11.79
CA ASP A 213 -1.57 -12.49 -11.58
C ASP A 213 -2.25 -11.13 -11.39
N GLU A 214 -3.56 -11.02 -11.63
CA GLU A 214 -4.30 -9.76 -11.59
C GLU A 214 -4.85 -9.44 -10.18
N TYR A 215 -3.94 -9.14 -9.26
CA TYR A 215 -4.26 -8.90 -7.83
C TYR A 215 -4.88 -7.52 -7.51
N TRP A 216 -4.93 -6.62 -8.48
CA TRP A 216 -5.26 -5.19 -8.26
C TRP A 216 -6.74 -4.86 -8.53
N HIS A 217 -7.55 -5.87 -8.81
CA HIS A 217 -8.97 -5.66 -9.06
C HIS A 217 -9.73 -5.40 -7.76
N PRO A 218 -10.60 -4.39 -7.73
CA PRO A 218 -11.53 -4.18 -6.62
C PRO A 218 -12.41 -5.39 -6.35
N HIS A 219 -12.51 -5.79 -5.08
CA HIS A 219 -13.32 -6.92 -4.64
C HIS A 219 -13.77 -6.78 -3.19
N VAL A 220 -14.73 -7.63 -2.82
CA VAL A 220 -15.18 -7.87 -1.44
C VAL A 220 -14.75 -9.29 -1.07
N ASP A 221 -13.99 -9.41 0.02
CA ASP A 221 -13.45 -10.71 0.45
C ASP A 221 -14.53 -11.76 0.67
N LYS A 222 -15.65 -11.39 1.30
CA LYS A 222 -16.78 -12.30 1.52
C LYS A 222 -17.37 -12.84 0.22
N GLU A 223 -17.35 -12.01 -0.83
CA GLU A 223 -17.90 -12.40 -2.12
C GLU A 223 -16.95 -13.36 -2.85
N THR A 224 -15.65 -13.08 -2.77
CA THR A 224 -14.56 -13.92 -3.32
C THR A 224 -14.43 -15.25 -2.60
N TYR A 225 -14.43 -15.22 -1.26
CA TYR A 225 -14.25 -16.39 -0.39
C TYR A 225 -15.44 -16.49 0.59
N LYS A 226 -16.39 -17.36 0.26
CA LYS A 226 -17.64 -17.50 1.04
C LYS A 226 -17.44 -17.85 2.51
N SER A 227 -16.31 -18.45 2.86
CA SER A 227 -15.97 -18.81 4.24
C SER A 227 -15.54 -17.62 5.11
N PHE A 228 -15.09 -16.51 4.53
CA PHE A 228 -14.52 -15.41 5.31
C PHE A 228 -15.59 -14.66 6.09
N HIS A 229 -15.32 -14.31 7.34
CA HIS A 229 -16.09 -13.33 8.10
C HIS A 229 -15.18 -12.22 8.64
N TYR A 230 -13.92 -12.55 8.93
CA TYR A 230 -12.87 -11.60 9.29
C TYR A 230 -11.64 -11.84 8.42
N THR A 231 -11.13 -10.79 7.79
CA THR A 231 -9.89 -10.84 7.02
C THR A 231 -8.79 -10.17 7.80
N THR A 232 -7.59 -10.75 7.77
CA THR A 232 -6.38 -10.08 8.23
C THR A 232 -5.26 -10.14 7.20
N LEU A 233 -4.48 -9.06 7.12
CA LEU A 233 -3.23 -9.00 6.38
C LEU A 233 -2.12 -8.57 7.33
N LEU A 234 -1.10 -9.41 7.46
CA LEU A 234 0.15 -9.04 8.12
C LEU A 234 1.20 -8.73 7.06
N TYR A 235 1.69 -7.50 7.06
CA TYR A 235 2.70 -7.04 6.11
C TYR A 235 4.09 -7.49 6.54
N LEU A 236 4.83 -8.10 5.61
CA LEU A 236 6.17 -8.67 5.86
C LEU A 236 7.28 -7.79 5.28
N GLY A 237 6.95 -6.62 4.73
CA GLY A 237 7.88 -5.65 4.15
C GLY A 237 7.40 -4.22 4.30
N ASP A 238 8.30 -3.27 4.08
CA ASP A 238 8.07 -1.85 4.26
C ASP A 238 7.81 -1.11 2.93
N TYR A 239 6.69 -0.39 2.87
CA TYR A 239 6.36 0.50 1.76
C TYR A 239 7.35 1.67 1.66
N ASN A 240 7.77 1.98 0.44
CA ASN A 240 8.83 2.94 0.09
C ASN A 240 10.24 2.62 0.62
N ILE A 241 10.45 1.42 1.20
CA ILE A 241 11.77 0.92 1.60
C ILE A 241 12.08 -0.38 0.83
N ASP A 242 11.27 -1.42 1.03
CA ASP A 242 11.43 -2.73 0.37
C ASP A 242 10.75 -2.76 -1.01
N PHE A 243 9.68 -1.99 -1.20
CA PHE A 243 8.92 -1.90 -2.46
C PHE A 243 8.18 -0.57 -2.60
N LYS A 244 7.72 -0.26 -3.83
CA LYS A 244 6.88 0.91 -4.17
C LYS A 244 5.58 0.48 -4.84
N GLY A 245 4.55 1.32 -4.77
CA GLY A 245 3.18 0.92 -5.09
C GLY A 245 2.64 -0.06 -4.04
N GLY A 246 1.71 -0.95 -4.39
CA GLY A 246 1.33 -2.05 -3.49
C GLY A 246 0.59 -1.65 -2.20
N ARG A 247 0.12 -0.41 -2.08
CA ARG A 247 -0.71 0.00 -0.93
C ARG A 247 -2.05 -0.74 -0.96
N PHE A 248 -2.61 -0.97 0.21
CA PHE A 248 -3.95 -1.54 0.32
C PHE A 248 -4.95 -0.38 0.39
N VAL A 249 -5.99 -0.42 -0.44
CA VAL A 249 -6.92 0.70 -0.65
C VAL A 249 -8.34 0.22 -0.44
N PHE A 250 -9.00 0.75 0.58
CA PHE A 250 -10.45 0.66 0.70
C PHE A 250 -11.09 1.71 -0.18
N ILE A 251 -12.12 1.32 -0.92
CA ILE A 251 -12.93 2.20 -1.76
C ILE A 251 -14.15 2.60 -0.94
N ASP A 252 -14.23 3.88 -0.58
CA ASP A 252 -15.36 4.44 0.19
C ASP A 252 -16.11 5.46 -0.65
N GLU A 253 -17.36 5.76 -0.28
CA GLU A 253 -18.20 6.72 -1.01
C GLU A 253 -17.62 8.13 -1.08
N LYS A 254 -16.93 8.58 -0.02
CA LYS A 254 -16.40 9.94 0.10
C LYS A 254 -14.97 10.07 -0.40
N TYR A 255 -14.07 9.22 0.11
CA TYR A 255 -12.66 9.21 -0.23
C TYR A 255 -12.08 7.82 0.06
N ASN A 256 -11.18 7.34 -0.78
CA ASN A 256 -10.54 6.05 -0.57
C ASN A 256 -9.59 6.11 0.63
N SER A 257 -9.60 5.08 1.45
CA SER A 257 -8.76 4.98 2.65
C SER A 257 -7.60 4.02 2.40
N THR A 258 -6.35 4.47 2.57
CA THR A 258 -5.16 3.65 2.26
C THR A 258 -4.39 3.21 3.49
N ILE A 259 -3.93 1.97 3.47
CA ILE A 259 -2.93 1.45 4.39
C ILE A 259 -1.62 1.33 3.64
N GLU A 260 -0.60 2.03 4.13
CA GLU A 260 0.78 1.84 3.70
C GLU A 260 1.38 0.67 4.50
N PRO A 261 1.81 -0.40 3.82
CA PRO A 261 2.45 -1.54 4.46
C PRO A 261 3.69 -1.15 5.29
N ARG A 262 3.78 -1.71 6.48
CA ARG A 262 4.94 -1.60 7.38
C ARG A 262 5.26 -3.00 7.88
N LYS A 263 6.52 -3.38 7.97
CA LYS A 263 6.91 -4.70 8.46
C LYS A 263 6.36 -4.93 9.89
N GLY A 264 5.57 -5.98 10.06
CA GLY A 264 4.92 -6.36 11.32
C GLY A 264 3.57 -5.68 11.57
N ARG A 265 3.12 -4.81 10.66
CA ARG A 265 1.79 -4.19 10.74
C ARG A 265 0.72 -5.21 10.42
N LEU A 266 -0.23 -5.33 11.33
CA LEU A 266 -1.42 -6.15 11.19
C LEU A 266 -2.60 -5.24 10.83
N SER A 267 -3.20 -5.49 9.67
CA SER A 267 -4.50 -4.95 9.26
C SER A 267 -5.57 -6.02 9.45
N MET A 268 -6.72 -5.64 10.00
CA MET A 268 -7.87 -6.53 10.17
C MET A 268 -9.18 -5.80 9.95
N PHE A 269 -10.13 -6.46 9.31
CA PHE A 269 -11.44 -5.89 9.00
C PHE A 269 -12.51 -6.98 8.86
N THR A 270 -13.77 -6.61 9.01
CA THR A 270 -14.91 -7.48 8.68
C THR A 270 -14.96 -7.72 7.17
N SER A 271 -15.13 -8.95 6.72
CA SER A 271 -14.95 -9.28 5.29
C SER A 271 -16.10 -8.85 4.36
N GLY A 272 -17.15 -8.23 4.91
CA GLY A 272 -18.38 -7.87 4.22
C GLY A 272 -18.23 -6.74 3.19
N GLY A 273 -19.35 -6.41 2.54
CA GLY A 273 -19.40 -5.42 1.46
C GLY A 273 -18.95 -4.01 1.88
N GLU A 274 -18.98 -3.70 3.18
CA GLU A 274 -18.49 -2.45 3.75
C GLU A 274 -16.97 -2.26 3.65
N ASN A 275 -16.25 -3.32 3.26
CA ASN A 275 -14.81 -3.30 3.03
C ASN A 275 -14.49 -3.64 1.57
N TYR A 276 -15.13 -2.98 0.61
CA TYR A 276 -14.72 -3.05 -0.80
C TYR A 276 -13.32 -2.45 -0.99
N HIS A 277 -12.41 -3.21 -1.60
CA HIS A 277 -10.99 -2.83 -1.61
C HIS A 277 -10.20 -3.39 -2.78
N TYR A 278 -9.00 -2.87 -2.99
CA TYR A 278 -8.00 -3.39 -3.92
C TYR A 278 -6.57 -3.17 -3.41
N VAL A 279 -5.60 -3.80 -4.07
CA VAL A 279 -4.17 -3.53 -3.86
C VAL A 279 -3.63 -2.77 -5.06
N GLU A 280 -2.95 -1.64 -4.84
CA GLU A 280 -2.29 -0.92 -5.93
C GLU A 280 -1.22 -1.79 -6.60
N LYS A 281 -0.97 -1.57 -7.89
CA LYS A 281 0.13 -2.25 -8.58
C LYS A 281 1.47 -1.92 -7.91
N VAL A 282 2.27 -2.95 -7.64
CA VAL A 282 3.68 -2.79 -7.25
C VAL A 282 4.44 -2.27 -8.46
N THR A 283 5.22 -1.22 -8.27
CA THR A 283 5.97 -0.56 -9.34
C THR A 283 7.47 -0.84 -9.27
N SER A 284 7.99 -1.20 -8.10
CA SER A 284 9.37 -1.66 -7.91
C SER A 284 9.52 -2.46 -6.62
N GLY A 285 10.53 -3.34 -6.55
CA GLY A 285 10.78 -4.17 -5.37
C GLY A 285 9.82 -5.35 -5.26
N VAL A 286 9.75 -5.95 -4.07
CA VAL A 286 8.93 -7.13 -3.80
C VAL A 286 8.09 -6.92 -2.55
N ARG A 287 6.77 -7.05 -2.69
CA ARG A 287 5.83 -6.93 -1.57
C ARG A 287 5.48 -8.32 -1.06
N TYR A 288 5.85 -8.60 0.18
CA TYR A 288 5.42 -9.79 0.91
C TYR A 288 4.33 -9.46 1.95
N ALA A 289 3.31 -10.29 2.01
CA ALA A 289 2.28 -10.27 3.04
C ALA A 289 1.76 -11.69 3.29
N ILE A 290 1.13 -11.90 4.44
CA ILE A 290 0.35 -13.10 4.71
C ILE A 290 -1.10 -12.73 5.00
N THR A 291 -2.02 -13.40 4.34
CA THR A 291 -3.46 -13.30 4.60
C THR A 291 -3.89 -14.47 5.48
N ILE A 292 -4.44 -14.15 6.64
CA ILE A 292 -5.01 -15.14 7.58
C ILE A 292 -6.45 -14.72 7.84
N SER A 293 -7.39 -15.60 7.52
CA SER A 293 -8.81 -15.28 7.61
C SER A 293 -9.53 -16.22 8.56
N PHE A 294 -10.63 -15.70 9.12
CA PHE A 294 -11.42 -16.40 10.11
C PHE A 294 -12.89 -16.44 9.70
N THR A 295 -13.53 -17.54 10.07
CA THR A 295 -14.94 -17.81 9.83
C THR A 295 -15.70 -17.94 11.14
N CYS A 296 -16.99 -17.58 11.11
CA CYS A 296 -17.97 -17.87 12.14
C CYS A 296 -18.56 -19.28 12.02
N ASP A 297 -18.41 -19.92 10.85
CA ASP A 297 -18.98 -21.23 10.59
C ASP A 297 -17.95 -22.33 10.80
N GLN A 298 -18.14 -23.13 11.85
CA GLN A 298 -17.28 -24.27 12.17
C GLN A 298 -17.12 -25.24 10.98
N LYS A 299 -18.09 -25.33 10.05
CA LYS A 299 -17.98 -26.21 8.88
C LYS A 299 -16.86 -25.80 7.92
N PHE A 300 -16.48 -24.53 7.92
CA PHE A 300 -15.34 -24.03 7.14
C PHE A 300 -14.05 -23.96 7.95
N SER A 301 -14.06 -24.42 9.21
CA SER A 301 -12.86 -24.42 10.05
C SER A 301 -11.81 -25.39 9.53
N ILE A 302 -10.55 -24.98 9.62
CA ILE A 302 -9.40 -25.83 9.27
C ILE A 302 -8.46 -25.99 10.47
N SER A 303 -7.73 -27.11 10.49
CA SER A 303 -6.65 -27.34 11.46
C SER A 303 -5.42 -26.51 11.11
N ASP A 304 -4.55 -26.28 12.10
CA ASP A 304 -3.22 -25.74 11.85
C ASP A 304 -2.42 -26.64 10.89
N PRO A 305 -1.46 -26.09 10.12
CA PRO A 305 -0.53 -26.92 9.37
C PRO A 305 0.38 -27.67 10.35
N SER A 306 0.68 -28.93 10.03
CA SER A 306 1.58 -29.79 10.81
C SER A 306 2.33 -30.75 9.89
N LEU A 307 3.46 -31.29 10.33
CA LEU A 307 4.18 -32.30 9.56
C LEU A 307 3.33 -33.58 9.37
N ASP A 308 2.62 -33.98 10.42
CA ASP A 308 1.74 -35.16 10.43
C ASP A 308 0.63 -35.10 9.37
N ASN A 309 0.23 -33.90 8.95
CA ASN A 309 -0.80 -33.73 7.91
C ASN A 309 -0.27 -34.02 6.50
N TYR A 310 1.05 -34.04 6.29
CA TYR A 310 1.66 -33.99 4.96
C TYR A 310 2.67 -35.10 4.69
N TYR A 311 3.23 -35.69 5.74
CA TYR A 311 4.25 -36.73 5.64
C TYR A 311 3.78 -37.95 6.42
N ASP A 312 3.56 -39.04 5.69
CA ASP A 312 3.38 -40.39 6.24
C ASP A 312 4.73 -41.01 6.64
#